data_AF-A0A661A2I2-F1
#
_entry.id   AF-A0A661A2I2-F1
#
_cell.length_a   1.000
_cell.length_b   1.000
_cell.length_c   1.000
_cell.angle_alpha   90.00
_cell.angle_beta   90.00
_cell.angle_gamma   90.00
#
_symmetry.space_group_name_H-M   'P 1'
#
loop_
_entity.id
_entity.type
_entity.pdbx_description
1 polymer ?
#
loop_
_entity_poly.entity_id
_entity_poly.type
_entity_poly.pdbx_seq_one_letter_code
_entity_poly.pdbx_strand_id
1 'polypeptide(L)'
;MPSSRPIPIGVSGRHLHISREDLDLIFGKDYQLTEDKPLTQPGQYAAKERVTLVGPRGVIENVRILGPVRSRTQVEISFTDARKLGLNPPIRDSGDLDNTPGITIVGPAGSVTILEGVIIAKRHIHMTPEDAEEYKVVDGEIVRVVCGDERKLIFDEVLIRVSENYRLDFHIDFDEANSAGVKTGDLCYLLKKNGEVKVPEKREVVRRLVTEADVREAEEKGLKIILVKGTIITPLALELGLSKGVIIDRR
;
A
#
# COMPACT_ATOMS: atom_id res chain seq x y z
N MET A 1 2.76 26.94 -1.84
CA MET A 1 1.87 27.47 -0.77
C MET A 1 0.80 26.43 -0.47
N PRO A 2 0.34 26.29 0.79
CA PRO A 2 -0.77 25.41 1.12
C PRO A 2 -2.09 25.88 0.47
N SER A 3 -2.99 24.94 0.19
CA SER A 3 -4.35 25.23 -0.22
C SER A 3 -5.08 25.99 0.88
N SER A 4 -6.01 26.86 0.49
CA SER A 4 -6.89 27.57 1.43
C SER A 4 -7.98 26.65 2.00
N ARG A 5 -8.51 25.74 1.17
CA ARG A 5 -9.47 24.72 1.60
C ARG A 5 -8.73 23.50 2.15
N PRO A 6 -9.07 23.02 3.36
CA PRO A 6 -8.53 21.77 3.91
C PRO A 6 -9.21 20.55 3.26
N ILE A 7 -8.49 19.42 3.28
CA ILE A 7 -8.96 18.12 2.80
C ILE A 7 -9.13 17.21 4.02
N PRO A 8 -10.28 16.51 4.19
CA PRO A 8 -10.45 15.55 5.27
C PRO A 8 -9.55 14.33 5.07
N ILE A 9 -9.07 13.76 6.17
CA ILE A 9 -8.25 12.55 6.18
C ILE A 9 -9.14 11.33 6.42
N GLY A 10 -9.01 10.33 5.55
CA GLY A 10 -9.59 9.00 5.68
C GLY A 10 -8.50 7.99 6.06
N VAL A 11 -8.48 7.54 7.31
CA VAL A 11 -7.52 6.53 7.76
C VAL A 11 -8.08 5.13 7.56
N SER A 12 -7.40 4.36 6.73
CA SER A 12 -7.76 2.98 6.38
C SER A 12 -7.05 1.99 7.28
N GLY A 13 -7.83 1.25 8.06
CA GLY A 13 -7.36 0.03 8.69
C GLY A 13 -7.25 -1.11 7.69
N ARG A 14 -6.60 -2.20 8.10
CA ARG A 14 -6.57 -3.44 7.29
C ARG A 14 -7.97 -3.92 6.93
N HIS A 15 -8.15 -4.27 5.68
CA HIS A 15 -9.44 -4.70 5.16
C HIS A 15 -9.27 -5.49 3.87
N LEU A 16 -10.38 -6.02 3.36
CA LEU A 16 -10.41 -6.58 2.02
C LEU A 16 -11.66 -6.13 1.25
N HIS A 17 -11.50 -6.07 -0.06
CA HIS A 17 -12.59 -6.17 -1.01
C HIS A 17 -12.66 -7.63 -1.49
N ILE A 18 -13.86 -8.16 -1.70
CA ILE A 18 -14.05 -9.58 -1.99
C ILE A 18 -14.80 -9.80 -3.30
N SER A 19 -14.38 -10.83 -4.04
CA SER A 19 -15.07 -11.31 -5.23
C SER A 19 -16.34 -12.08 -4.87
N ARG A 20 -17.23 -12.29 -5.85
CA ARG A 20 -18.41 -13.12 -5.64
C ARG A 20 -18.05 -14.57 -5.34
N GLU A 21 -17.13 -15.12 -6.13
CA GLU A 21 -16.67 -16.50 -6.01
C GLU A 21 -16.05 -16.77 -4.63
N ASP A 22 -15.19 -15.86 -4.16
CA ASP A 22 -14.54 -16.02 -2.85
C ASP A 22 -15.51 -15.82 -1.68
N LEU A 23 -16.49 -14.91 -1.81
CA LEU A 23 -17.51 -14.75 -0.77
C LEU A 23 -18.34 -16.02 -0.62
N ASP A 24 -18.73 -16.64 -1.73
CA ASP A 24 -19.50 -17.88 -1.72
C ASP A 24 -18.72 -19.02 -1.06
N LEU A 25 -17.40 -19.09 -1.25
CA LEU A 25 -16.55 -20.10 -0.63
C LEU A 25 -16.44 -19.95 0.90
N ILE A 26 -16.40 -18.72 1.41
CA ILE A 26 -16.08 -18.48 2.83
C ILE A 26 -17.29 -18.09 3.68
N PHE A 27 -18.41 -17.65 3.08
CA PHE A 27 -19.68 -17.38 3.77
C PHE A 27 -20.85 -18.25 3.30
N GLY A 28 -20.72 -18.94 2.16
CA GLY A 28 -21.75 -19.78 1.57
C GLY A 28 -22.36 -19.18 0.30
N LYS A 29 -22.87 -20.06 -0.56
CA LYS A 29 -23.40 -19.70 -1.88
C LYS A 29 -24.48 -18.61 -1.79
N ASP A 30 -24.40 -17.63 -2.70
CA ASP A 30 -25.35 -16.52 -2.86
C ASP A 30 -25.43 -15.57 -1.64
N TYR A 31 -24.48 -15.65 -0.70
CA TYR A 31 -24.47 -14.83 0.52
C TYR A 31 -24.39 -13.33 0.21
N GLN A 32 -25.16 -12.52 0.92
CA GLN A 32 -25.16 -11.07 0.77
C GLN A 32 -24.49 -10.40 1.96
N LEU A 33 -23.53 -9.52 1.69
CA LEU A 33 -22.88 -8.72 2.73
C LEU A 33 -23.91 -7.84 3.43
N THR A 34 -23.78 -7.71 4.75
CA THR A 34 -24.64 -6.86 5.54
C THR A 34 -23.96 -5.52 5.76
N GLU A 35 -24.56 -4.43 5.28
CA GLU A 35 -24.04 -3.09 5.54
C GLU A 35 -24.01 -2.78 7.05
N ASP A 36 -22.86 -2.30 7.54
CA ASP A 36 -22.66 -1.82 8.92
C ASP A 36 -22.63 -0.28 8.93
N LYS A 37 -21.76 0.32 8.12
CA LYS A 37 -21.58 1.77 8.05
C LYS A 37 -21.15 2.21 6.65
N PRO A 38 -21.72 3.30 6.09
CA PRO A 38 -21.24 3.89 4.84
C PRO A 38 -19.83 4.49 5.00
N LEU A 39 -19.04 4.44 3.93
CA LEU A 39 -17.74 5.10 3.83
C LEU A 39 -17.86 6.47 3.15
N THR A 40 -16.78 7.25 3.14
CA THR A 40 -16.73 8.57 2.51
C THR A 40 -17.08 8.51 1.02
N GLN A 41 -16.51 7.51 0.33
CA GLN A 41 -16.69 7.30 -1.09
C GLN A 41 -18.11 6.76 -1.37
N PRO A 42 -18.88 7.41 -2.27
CA PRO A 42 -20.25 7.03 -2.60
C PRO A 42 -20.43 5.53 -2.90
N GLY A 43 -21.43 4.92 -2.27
CA GLY A 43 -21.79 3.52 -2.47
C GLY A 43 -20.83 2.49 -1.84
N GLN A 44 -19.71 2.90 -1.25
CA GLN A 44 -18.83 2.01 -0.51
C GLN A 44 -19.26 1.93 0.96
N TYR A 45 -19.13 0.76 1.58
CA TYR A 45 -19.50 0.55 2.97
C TYR A 45 -18.59 -0.45 3.69
N ALA A 46 -18.45 -0.30 5.00
CA ALA A 46 -17.95 -1.36 5.86
C ALA A 46 -19.07 -2.38 6.09
N ALA A 47 -18.78 -3.66 5.85
CA ALA A 47 -19.72 -4.74 6.08
C ALA A 47 -19.63 -5.23 7.55
N LYS A 48 -20.69 -5.84 8.08
CA LYS A 48 -20.66 -6.44 9.43
C LYS A 48 -19.71 -7.64 9.48
N GLU A 49 -19.57 -8.31 8.34
CA GLU A 49 -18.74 -9.47 8.15
C GLU A 49 -17.26 -9.16 8.34
N ARG A 50 -16.59 -10.12 8.97
CA ARG A 50 -15.16 -10.11 9.22
C ARG A 50 -14.58 -11.47 8.91
N VAL A 51 -13.31 -11.47 8.53
CA VAL A 51 -12.56 -12.68 8.20
C VAL A 51 -11.25 -12.73 8.97
N THR A 52 -10.60 -13.88 8.92
CA THR A 52 -9.25 -14.09 9.41
C THR A 52 -8.30 -14.22 8.22
N LEU A 53 -7.21 -13.46 8.26
CA LEU A 53 -6.10 -13.54 7.32
C LEU A 53 -5.00 -14.42 7.89
N VAL A 54 -4.58 -15.43 7.13
CA VAL A 54 -3.53 -16.38 7.51
C VAL A 54 -2.38 -16.25 6.51
N GLY A 55 -1.24 -15.78 7.00
CA GLY A 55 0.01 -15.71 6.24
C GLY A 55 1.04 -16.74 6.71
N PRO A 56 2.19 -16.85 6.05
CA PRO A 56 3.21 -17.86 6.35
C PRO A 56 3.75 -17.84 7.78
N ARG A 57 3.75 -16.67 8.44
CA ARG A 57 4.30 -16.49 9.80
C ARG A 57 3.28 -16.19 10.88
N GLY A 58 2.05 -15.85 10.52
CA GLY A 58 1.10 -15.37 11.50
C GLY A 58 -0.31 -15.19 10.98
N VAL A 59 -1.18 -14.83 11.92
CA VAL A 59 -2.62 -14.72 11.72
C VAL A 59 -3.09 -13.34 12.18
N ILE A 60 -4.02 -12.75 11.44
CA ILE A 60 -4.74 -11.55 11.83
C ILE A 60 -6.24 -11.82 11.74
N GLU A 61 -6.90 -11.82 12.88
CA GLU A 61 -8.34 -12.01 13.01
C GLU A 61 -9.10 -10.69 12.88
N ASN A 62 -10.42 -10.77 12.73
CA ASN A 62 -11.33 -9.63 12.74
C ASN A 62 -11.06 -8.58 11.64
N VAL A 63 -10.55 -9.02 10.48
CA VAL A 63 -10.29 -8.16 9.33
C VAL A 63 -11.60 -7.82 8.64
N ARG A 64 -11.81 -6.52 8.38
CA ARG A 64 -13.07 -5.98 7.86
C ARG A 64 -13.23 -6.27 6.37
N ILE A 65 -14.43 -6.64 5.92
CA ILE A 65 -14.80 -6.63 4.50
C ILE A 65 -15.39 -5.25 4.15
N LEU A 66 -14.96 -4.67 3.02
CA LEU A 66 -15.57 -3.49 2.42
C LEU A 66 -16.40 -3.88 1.21
N GLY A 67 -17.67 -3.49 1.24
CA GLY A 67 -18.61 -3.68 0.15
C GLY A 67 -18.73 -2.46 -0.77
N PRO A 68 -19.36 -2.63 -1.95
CA PRO A 68 -19.96 -3.88 -2.44
C PRO A 68 -18.91 -4.89 -2.91
N VAL A 69 -19.37 -6.10 -3.26
CA VAL A 69 -18.49 -7.10 -3.90
C VAL A 69 -17.86 -6.56 -5.18
N ARG A 70 -16.62 -6.95 -5.44
CA ARG A 70 -15.86 -6.53 -6.63
C ARG A 70 -15.62 -7.72 -7.56
N SER A 71 -15.00 -7.46 -8.71
CA SER A 71 -14.62 -8.49 -9.67
C SER A 71 -13.43 -9.34 -9.20
N ARG A 72 -12.51 -8.77 -8.43
CA ARG A 72 -11.33 -9.44 -7.86
C ARG A 72 -11.26 -9.20 -6.35
N THR A 73 -10.80 -10.20 -5.61
CA THR A 73 -10.47 -10.05 -4.19
C THR A 73 -9.16 -9.28 -4.04
N GLN A 74 -9.15 -8.30 -3.14
CA GLN A 74 -8.01 -7.43 -2.85
C GLN A 74 -7.91 -7.27 -1.34
N VAL A 75 -6.71 -7.48 -0.80
CA VAL A 75 -6.41 -7.37 0.62
C VAL A 75 -5.45 -6.21 0.82
N GLU A 76 -5.87 -5.21 1.60
CA GLU A 76 -5.07 -4.03 1.91
C GLU A 76 -4.59 -4.10 3.36
N ILE A 77 -3.28 -4.09 3.55
CA ILE A 77 -2.62 -4.19 4.85
C ILE A 77 -1.49 -3.19 4.98
N SER A 78 -1.11 -2.83 6.22
CA SER A 78 0.06 -1.97 6.45
C SER A 78 1.37 -2.74 6.40
N PHE A 79 2.51 -2.05 6.41
CA PHE A 79 3.82 -2.68 6.55
C PHE A 79 3.94 -3.48 7.85
N THR A 80 3.39 -2.95 8.95
CA THR A 80 3.35 -3.63 10.24
C THR A 80 2.60 -4.96 10.15
N ASP A 81 1.45 -4.96 9.47
CA ASP A 81 0.65 -6.17 9.26
C ASP A 81 1.36 -7.19 8.38
N ALA A 82 1.99 -6.74 7.29
CA ALA A 82 2.76 -7.59 6.39
C ALA A 82 3.89 -8.32 7.13
N ARG A 83 4.60 -7.63 8.04
CA ARG A 83 5.64 -8.25 8.89
C ARG A 83 5.06 -9.36 9.77
N LYS A 84 3.90 -9.11 10.39
CA LYS A 84 3.21 -10.09 11.25
C LYS A 84 2.75 -11.31 10.48
N LEU A 85 2.17 -11.12 9.29
CA LEU A 85 1.70 -12.20 8.42
C LEU A 85 2.85 -12.96 7.76
N GLY A 86 4.02 -12.33 7.63
CA GLY A 86 5.15 -12.89 6.93
C GLY A 86 5.10 -12.71 5.42
N LEU A 87 4.52 -11.61 4.98
CA LEU A 87 4.38 -11.24 3.57
C LEU A 87 5.29 -10.07 3.24
N ASN A 88 5.58 -9.89 1.95
CA ASN A 88 6.28 -8.73 1.40
C ASN A 88 5.48 -8.14 0.22
N PRO A 89 4.27 -7.63 0.47
CA PRO A 89 3.43 -7.02 -0.57
C PRO A 89 4.04 -5.71 -1.09
N PRO A 90 3.88 -5.40 -2.39
CA PRO A 90 4.29 -4.12 -2.93
C PRO A 90 3.33 -2.99 -2.51
N ILE A 91 3.82 -1.75 -2.56
CA ILE A 91 2.97 -0.56 -2.51
C ILE A 91 2.28 -0.41 -3.87
N ARG A 92 0.95 -0.36 -3.90
CA ARG A 92 0.16 -0.31 -5.13
C ARG A 92 -1.08 0.57 -4.98
N ASP A 93 -1.56 1.06 -6.13
CA ASP A 93 -2.89 1.64 -6.21
C ASP A 93 -3.95 0.53 -6.18
N SER A 94 -5.13 0.81 -5.62
CA SER A 94 -6.23 -0.15 -5.58
C SER A 94 -6.58 -0.60 -7.00
N GLY A 95 -6.65 -1.91 -7.22
CA GLY A 95 -6.90 -2.55 -8.51
C GLY A 95 -5.64 -3.05 -9.23
N ASP A 96 -4.45 -2.55 -8.87
CA ASP A 96 -3.18 -3.02 -9.42
C ASP A 96 -2.65 -4.22 -8.60
N LEU A 97 -3.15 -5.41 -8.96
CA LEU A 97 -2.95 -6.64 -8.20
C LEU A 97 -1.93 -7.60 -8.82
N ASP A 98 -1.39 -7.28 -9.99
CA ASP A 98 -0.57 -8.23 -10.74
C ASP A 98 0.81 -8.37 -10.08
N ASN A 99 1.33 -9.60 -10.02
CA ASN A 99 2.60 -9.94 -9.34
C ASN A 99 2.64 -9.55 -7.85
N THR A 100 1.48 -9.56 -7.19
CA THR A 100 1.38 -9.37 -5.74
C THR A 100 1.35 -10.73 -5.03
N PRO A 101 1.75 -10.81 -3.75
CA PRO A 101 1.63 -12.05 -3.01
C PRO A 101 0.15 -12.39 -2.74
N GLY A 102 -0.10 -13.69 -2.58
CA GLY A 102 -1.37 -14.23 -2.11
C GLY A 102 -1.48 -14.31 -0.59
N ILE A 103 -2.65 -14.75 -0.12
CA ILE A 103 -2.93 -15.02 1.29
C ILE A 103 -4.11 -15.99 1.44
N THR A 104 -4.17 -16.71 2.56
CA THR A 104 -5.35 -17.51 2.92
C THR A 104 -6.34 -16.65 3.71
N ILE A 105 -7.60 -16.65 3.28
CA ILE A 105 -8.72 -15.93 3.89
C ILE A 105 -9.69 -16.96 4.45
N VAL A 106 -10.01 -16.85 5.73
CA VAL A 106 -10.89 -17.77 6.45
C VAL A 106 -12.16 -17.05 6.90
N GLY A 107 -13.30 -17.54 6.45
CA GLY A 107 -14.63 -17.11 6.87
C GLY A 107 -15.37 -18.22 7.65
N PRO A 108 -16.63 -17.98 8.03
CA PRO A 108 -17.39 -18.92 8.86
C PRO A 108 -17.77 -20.23 8.16
N ALA A 109 -17.91 -20.22 6.83
CA ALA A 109 -18.33 -21.40 6.05
C ALA A 109 -17.17 -22.14 5.38
N GLY A 110 -15.96 -21.57 5.38
CA GLY A 110 -14.82 -22.14 4.69
C GLY A 110 -13.63 -21.19 4.61
N SER A 111 -12.69 -21.54 3.74
CA SER A 111 -11.48 -20.76 3.50
C SER A 111 -11.10 -20.80 2.03
N VAL A 112 -10.46 -19.74 1.55
CA VAL A 112 -9.90 -19.66 0.20
C VAL A 112 -8.47 -19.15 0.27
N THR A 113 -7.60 -19.64 -0.61
CA THR A 113 -6.25 -19.10 -0.78
C THR A 113 -6.18 -18.41 -2.13
N ILE A 114 -6.06 -17.08 -2.11
CA ILE A 114 -5.81 -16.30 -3.32
C ILE A 114 -4.31 -16.35 -3.62
N LEU A 115 -3.94 -16.46 -4.90
CA LEU A 115 -2.53 -16.53 -5.32
C LEU A 115 -1.88 -15.15 -5.45
N GLU A 116 -2.70 -14.14 -5.67
CA GLU A 116 -2.35 -12.72 -5.79
C GLU A 116 -3.51 -11.88 -5.23
N GLY A 117 -3.23 -10.65 -4.80
CA GLY A 117 -4.23 -9.69 -4.35
C GLY A 117 -3.87 -8.93 -3.09
N VAL A 118 -2.71 -9.19 -2.46
CA VAL A 118 -2.29 -8.50 -1.23
C VAL A 118 -1.39 -7.31 -1.55
N ILE A 119 -1.79 -6.12 -1.11
CA ILE A 119 -1.06 -4.87 -1.35
C ILE A 119 -0.90 -4.04 -0.07
N ILE A 120 0.06 -3.13 -0.10
CA ILE A 120 0.09 -1.96 0.78
C ILE A 120 -0.51 -0.81 0.00
N ALA A 121 -1.58 -0.22 0.51
CA ALA A 121 -2.30 0.83 -0.19
C ALA A 121 -1.39 2.06 -0.36
N LYS A 122 -1.19 2.50 -1.60
CA LYS A 122 -0.50 3.75 -1.88
C LYS A 122 -1.40 4.92 -1.50
N ARG A 123 -0.89 5.88 -0.73
CA ARG A 123 -1.62 7.09 -0.36
C ARG A 123 -2.10 7.88 -1.59
N HIS A 124 -3.33 8.38 -1.51
CA HIS A 124 -3.97 9.10 -2.60
C HIS A 124 -5.08 10.03 -2.10
N ILE A 125 -5.47 11.00 -2.91
CA ILE A 125 -6.62 11.86 -2.66
C ILE A 125 -7.66 11.58 -3.72
N HIS A 126 -8.86 11.22 -3.27
CA HIS A 126 -10.04 11.21 -4.14
C HIS A 126 -10.57 12.64 -4.28
N MET A 127 -10.94 13.04 -5.49
CA MET A 127 -11.49 14.36 -5.81
C MET A 127 -12.62 14.23 -6.84
N THR A 128 -13.63 15.09 -6.76
CA THR A 128 -14.50 15.36 -7.92
C THR A 128 -13.78 16.25 -8.93
N PRO A 129 -14.27 16.38 -10.18
CA PRO A 129 -13.71 17.34 -11.13
C PRO A 129 -13.74 18.79 -10.62
N GLU A 130 -14.77 19.19 -9.88
CA GLU A 130 -14.86 20.53 -9.26
C GLU A 130 -13.81 20.72 -8.17
N ASP A 131 -13.59 19.70 -7.33
CA ASP A 131 -12.51 19.73 -6.33
C ASP A 131 -11.16 19.94 -7.05
N ALA A 132 -10.89 19.15 -8.10
CA ALA A 132 -9.65 19.22 -8.86
C ALA A 132 -9.42 20.60 -9.50
N GLU A 133 -10.47 21.21 -10.07
CA GLU A 133 -10.42 22.57 -10.61
C GLU A 133 -10.10 23.61 -9.51
N GLU A 134 -10.74 23.51 -8.34
CA GLU A 134 -10.51 24.42 -7.22
C GLU A 134 -9.08 24.32 -6.68
N TYR A 135 -8.57 23.11 -6.50
CA TYR A 135 -7.18 22.88 -6.07
C TYR A 135 -6.16 23.15 -7.19
N LYS A 136 -6.62 23.25 -8.44
CA LYS A 136 -5.84 23.40 -9.68
C LYS A 136 -4.85 22.24 -9.84
N VAL A 137 -5.37 21.03 -9.74
CA VAL A 137 -4.65 19.77 -9.98
C VAL A 137 -5.42 18.95 -11.01
N VAL A 138 -4.77 17.94 -11.56
CA VAL A 138 -5.40 17.03 -12.54
C VAL A 138 -5.31 15.57 -12.10
N ASP A 139 -6.13 14.72 -12.70
CA ASP A 139 -6.06 13.26 -12.49
C ASP A 139 -4.65 12.73 -12.78
N GLY A 140 -4.16 11.84 -11.91
CA GLY A 140 -2.83 11.26 -12.03
C GLY A 140 -1.68 12.17 -11.56
N GLU A 141 -1.95 13.42 -11.17
CA GLU A 141 -0.93 14.32 -10.67
C GLU A 141 -0.37 13.84 -9.32
N ILE A 142 0.93 14.06 -9.12
CA ILE A 142 1.61 13.75 -7.87
C ILE A 142 1.86 15.04 -7.08
N VAL A 143 1.27 15.11 -5.89
CA VAL A 143 1.30 16.30 -5.02
C VAL A 143 1.92 16.02 -3.65
N ARG A 144 2.00 17.08 -2.85
CA ARG A 144 2.38 17.02 -1.44
C ARG A 144 1.21 17.38 -0.55
N VAL A 145 1.15 16.79 0.63
CA VAL A 145 0.15 17.08 1.66
C VAL A 145 0.85 17.29 2.98
N VAL A 146 0.47 18.35 3.72
CA VAL A 146 0.90 18.56 5.10
C VAL A 146 -0.23 18.27 6.07
N CYS A 147 0.06 17.55 7.14
CA CYS A 147 -0.87 17.27 8.23
C CYS A 147 -0.14 16.99 9.54
N GLY A 148 -0.92 16.78 10.61
CA GLY A 148 -0.41 16.58 11.96
C GLY A 148 -0.06 17.89 12.67
N ASP A 149 0.02 17.80 13.99
CA ASP A 149 0.41 18.91 14.87
C ASP A 149 1.73 18.59 15.57
N GLU A 150 1.70 17.79 16.66
CA GLU A 150 2.90 17.37 17.38
C GLU A 150 3.85 16.52 16.52
N ARG A 151 3.28 15.70 15.64
CA ARG A 151 4.01 14.89 14.65
C ARG A 151 3.77 15.41 13.24
N LYS A 152 3.85 16.72 13.04
CA LYS A 152 3.63 17.34 11.73
C LYS A 152 4.55 16.75 10.66
N LEU A 153 3.97 16.31 9.55
CA LEU A 153 4.68 15.72 8.44
C LEU A 153 4.19 16.28 7.11
N ILE A 154 5.08 16.21 6.11
CA ILE A 154 4.72 16.38 4.71
C ILE A 154 4.79 15.00 4.05
N PHE A 155 3.65 14.51 3.60
CA PHE A 155 3.58 13.38 2.69
C PHE A 155 3.88 13.88 1.27
N ASP A 156 4.97 13.40 0.67
CA ASP A 156 5.25 13.59 -0.77
C ASP A 156 4.58 12.49 -1.59
N GLU A 157 4.75 12.44 -2.91
CA GLU A 157 4.28 11.32 -3.74
C GLU A 157 2.79 10.94 -3.55
N VAL A 158 1.93 11.92 -3.28
CA VAL A 158 0.49 11.69 -3.08
C VAL A 158 -0.21 11.75 -4.44
N LEU A 159 -0.86 10.66 -4.84
CA LEU A 159 -1.57 10.57 -6.11
C LEU A 159 -2.93 11.28 -6.04
N ILE A 160 -3.23 12.14 -7.01
CA ILE A 160 -4.57 12.68 -7.24
C ILE A 160 -5.37 11.71 -8.11
N ARG A 161 -6.59 11.40 -7.67
CA ARG A 161 -7.55 10.58 -8.41
C ARG A 161 -8.86 11.34 -8.57
N VAL A 162 -9.24 11.64 -9.80
CA VAL A 162 -10.42 12.45 -10.12
C VAL A 162 -11.52 11.57 -10.72
N SER A 163 -12.72 11.65 -10.16
CA SER A 163 -13.90 10.98 -10.70
C SER A 163 -15.18 11.67 -10.24
N GLU A 164 -16.20 11.70 -11.08
CA GLU A 164 -17.56 12.13 -10.74
C GLU A 164 -18.18 11.33 -9.59
N ASN A 165 -17.71 10.09 -9.38
CA ASN A 165 -18.21 9.19 -8.34
C ASN A 165 -17.40 9.27 -7.04
N TYR A 166 -16.49 10.22 -6.92
CA TYR A 166 -15.68 10.40 -5.72
C TYR A 166 -16.24 11.47 -4.79
N ARG A 167 -15.72 11.45 -3.57
CA ARG A 167 -15.86 12.54 -2.61
C ARG A 167 -14.47 12.90 -2.10
N LEU A 168 -14.20 14.19 -1.93
CA LEU A 168 -12.93 14.69 -1.41
C LEU A 168 -12.51 13.95 -0.13
N ASP A 169 -11.41 13.20 -0.19
CA ASP A 169 -10.87 12.46 0.96
C ASP A 169 -9.41 12.05 0.73
N PHE A 170 -8.53 12.32 1.69
CA PHE A 170 -7.12 11.91 1.65
C PHE A 170 -6.95 10.57 2.36
N HIS A 171 -6.71 9.50 1.58
CA HIS A 171 -6.62 8.14 2.07
C HIS A 171 -5.17 7.77 2.40
N ILE A 172 -4.96 7.36 3.66
CA ILE A 172 -3.69 6.85 4.19
C ILE A 172 -3.93 5.63 5.06
N ASP A 173 -2.92 4.77 5.21
CA ASP A 173 -3.02 3.60 6.09
C ASP A 173 -2.75 3.95 7.57
N PHE A 174 -2.91 2.97 8.48
CA PHE A 174 -2.62 3.18 9.90
C PHE A 174 -1.15 3.47 10.21
N ASP A 175 -0.18 2.92 9.48
CA ASP A 175 1.23 3.18 9.75
C ASP A 175 1.57 4.64 9.39
N GLU A 176 1.03 5.15 8.28
CA GLU A 176 1.14 6.54 7.85
C GLU A 176 0.44 7.50 8.82
N ALA A 177 -0.81 7.20 9.19
CA ALA A 177 -1.59 8.02 10.12
C ALA A 177 -0.92 8.12 11.51
N ASN A 178 -0.45 7.00 12.05
CA ASN A 178 0.28 6.96 13.32
C ASN A 178 1.60 7.74 13.26
N SER A 179 2.28 7.74 12.10
CA SER A 179 3.51 8.49 11.88
C SER A 179 3.27 10.01 11.94
N ALA A 180 2.16 10.49 11.37
CA ALA A 180 1.75 11.89 11.40
C ALA A 180 0.93 12.29 12.64
N GLY A 181 0.54 11.32 13.48
CA GLY A 181 -0.29 11.55 14.66
C GLY A 181 -1.71 12.02 14.33
N VAL A 182 -2.28 11.56 13.20
CA VAL A 182 -3.61 11.94 12.72
C VAL A 182 -4.60 10.77 12.76
N LYS A 183 -5.89 11.08 12.76
CA LYS A 183 -7.01 10.12 12.70
C LYS A 183 -8.04 10.53 11.65
N THR A 184 -8.96 9.62 11.33
CA THR A 184 -10.07 9.90 10.42
C THR A 184 -10.85 11.13 10.87
N GLY A 185 -11.08 12.06 9.94
CA GLY A 185 -11.78 13.32 10.19
C GLY A 185 -10.87 14.48 10.57
N ASP A 186 -9.59 14.24 10.86
CA ASP A 186 -8.61 15.32 10.92
C ASP A 186 -8.41 15.93 9.53
N LEU A 187 -7.78 17.10 9.48
CA LEU A 187 -7.61 17.88 8.25
C LEU A 187 -6.16 17.91 7.80
N CYS A 188 -5.98 17.91 6.48
CA CYS A 188 -4.70 18.15 5.83
C CYS A 188 -4.82 19.29 4.81
N TYR A 189 -3.66 19.77 4.33
CA TYR A 189 -3.59 20.84 3.34
C TYR A 189 -2.70 20.41 2.17
N LEU A 190 -3.21 20.59 0.96
CA LEU A 190 -2.45 20.32 -0.25
C LEU A 190 -1.37 21.40 -0.41
N LEU A 191 -0.13 20.98 -0.64
CA LEU A 191 0.98 21.88 -0.92
C LEU A 191 1.26 21.86 -2.43
N LYS A 192 1.09 23.01 -3.10
CA LYS A 192 1.54 23.14 -4.48
C LYS A 192 3.06 22.99 -4.55
N LYS A 193 3.50 22.07 -5.42
CA LYS A 193 4.91 21.72 -5.63
C LYS A 193 5.66 22.95 -6.16
N ASN A 194 6.53 23.53 -5.34
CA ASN A 194 7.56 24.47 -5.80
C ASN A 194 8.88 23.70 -5.87
N GLY A 195 9.36 23.43 -7.09
CA GLY A 195 10.62 22.72 -7.33
C GLY A 195 10.56 21.20 -7.07
N GLU A 196 11.53 20.48 -7.62
CA GLU A 196 11.74 19.06 -7.35
C GLU A 196 12.46 18.89 -6.00
N VAL A 197 11.94 18.03 -5.12
CA VAL A 197 12.77 17.49 -4.04
C VAL A 197 13.40 16.23 -4.58
N LYS A 198 14.73 16.24 -4.73
CA LYS A 198 15.48 15.06 -5.12
C LYS A 198 15.43 14.08 -3.95
N VAL A 199 14.68 12.99 -4.12
CA VAL A 199 14.76 11.83 -3.23
C VAL A 199 16.10 11.15 -3.51
N PRO A 200 16.81 10.62 -2.50
CA PRO A 200 17.93 9.74 -2.76
C PRO A 200 17.43 8.56 -3.62
N GLU A 201 17.95 8.42 -4.84
CA GLU A 201 17.61 7.28 -5.70
C GLU A 201 17.91 5.98 -4.94
N LYS A 202 17.03 4.98 -5.07
CA LYS A 202 17.34 3.61 -4.64
C LYS A 202 18.49 3.11 -5.50
N ARG A 203 19.69 3.20 -4.94
CA ARG A 203 20.92 2.70 -5.54
C ARG A 203 21.02 1.20 -5.29
N GLU A 204 20.07 0.41 -5.79
CA GLU A 204 20.03 -1.05 -5.61
C GLU A 204 20.05 -1.75 -6.98
N VAL A 205 20.82 -2.84 -7.12
CA VAL A 205 20.87 -3.66 -8.34
C VAL A 205 20.70 -5.15 -8.02
N VAL A 206 19.94 -5.84 -8.86
CA VAL A 206 19.76 -7.30 -8.80
C VAL A 206 20.44 -7.91 -10.01
N ARG A 207 21.30 -8.90 -9.79
CA ARG A 207 21.95 -9.66 -10.87
C ARG A 207 21.77 -11.16 -10.65
N ARG A 208 21.73 -11.91 -11.76
CA ARG A 208 21.73 -13.39 -11.73
C ARG A 208 23.09 -13.96 -11.35
N LEU A 209 24.17 -13.32 -11.81
CA LEU A 209 25.54 -13.62 -11.46
C LEU A 209 26.17 -12.37 -10.85
N VAL A 210 26.82 -12.51 -9.70
CA VAL A 210 27.55 -11.44 -9.01
C VAL A 210 29.01 -11.86 -8.86
N THR A 211 29.91 -11.06 -9.43
CA THR A 211 31.38 -11.23 -9.41
C THR A 211 32.05 -10.11 -8.63
N GLU A 212 33.35 -10.21 -8.35
CA GLU A 212 34.08 -9.12 -7.68
C GLU A 212 34.06 -7.82 -8.48
N ALA A 213 34.04 -7.91 -9.81
CA ALA A 213 33.94 -6.74 -10.68
C ALA A 213 32.61 -6.01 -10.48
N ASP A 214 31.51 -6.76 -10.36
CA ASP A 214 30.18 -6.18 -10.08
C ASP A 214 30.16 -5.50 -8.71
N VAL A 215 30.82 -6.09 -7.70
CA VAL A 215 30.92 -5.50 -6.35
C VAL A 215 31.71 -4.21 -6.37
N ARG A 216 32.85 -4.17 -7.08
CA ARG A 216 33.66 -2.95 -7.23
C ARG A 216 32.92 -1.86 -8.00
N GLU A 217 32.25 -2.22 -9.10
CA GLU A 217 31.41 -1.31 -9.87
C GLU A 217 30.28 -0.74 -8.98
N ALA A 218 29.65 -1.58 -8.18
CA ALA A 218 28.61 -1.16 -7.26
C ALA A 218 29.17 -0.24 -6.15
N GLU A 219 30.33 -0.55 -5.58
CA GLU A 219 31.01 0.30 -4.60
C GLU A 219 31.31 1.70 -5.18
N GLU A 220 31.92 1.75 -6.37
CA GLU A 220 32.27 3.00 -7.06
C GLU A 220 31.04 3.86 -7.39
N LYS A 221 29.94 3.22 -7.80
CA LYS A 221 28.68 3.91 -8.11
C LYS A 221 27.80 4.18 -6.87
N GLY A 222 28.24 3.72 -5.69
CA GLY A 222 27.45 3.78 -4.45
C GLY A 222 26.15 2.98 -4.51
N LEU A 223 26.13 1.88 -5.29
CA LEU A 223 25.04 0.92 -5.40
C LEU A 223 25.16 -0.19 -4.34
N LYS A 224 24.03 -0.80 -3.99
CA LYS A 224 23.90 -2.01 -3.20
C LYS A 224 23.46 -3.16 -4.10
N ILE A 225 24.09 -4.31 -3.97
CA ILE A 225 23.70 -5.53 -4.69
C ILE A 225 22.74 -6.33 -3.82
N ILE A 226 21.52 -6.53 -4.29
CA ILE A 226 20.52 -7.36 -3.60
C ILE A 226 20.63 -8.79 -4.11
N LEU A 227 20.93 -9.74 -3.21
CA LEU A 227 20.89 -11.15 -3.53
C LEU A 227 19.46 -11.65 -3.37
N VAL A 228 18.91 -12.24 -4.43
CA VAL A 228 17.55 -12.83 -4.43
C VAL A 228 17.65 -14.33 -4.71
N LYS A 229 16.56 -15.07 -4.47
CA LYS A 229 16.52 -16.52 -4.73
C LYS A 229 16.96 -16.80 -6.18
N GLY A 230 17.97 -17.66 -6.34
CA GLY A 230 18.56 -17.99 -7.64
C GLY A 230 19.74 -17.11 -8.09
N THR A 231 20.12 -16.08 -7.33
CA THR A 231 21.37 -15.35 -7.55
C THR A 231 22.57 -16.24 -7.26
N ILE A 232 23.46 -16.37 -8.24
CA ILE A 232 24.77 -17.00 -8.12
C ILE A 232 25.78 -15.90 -7.79
N ILE A 233 26.57 -16.09 -6.74
CA ILE A 233 27.61 -15.15 -6.34
C ILE A 233 28.92 -15.89 -6.13
N THR A 234 30.03 -15.35 -6.64
CA THR A 234 31.36 -15.95 -6.41
C THR A 234 31.75 -15.78 -4.93
N PRO A 235 32.50 -16.72 -4.32
CA PRO A 235 32.91 -16.61 -2.91
C PRO A 235 33.65 -15.30 -2.60
N LEU A 236 34.55 -14.90 -3.51
CA LEU A 236 35.31 -13.66 -3.38
C LEU A 236 34.42 -12.41 -3.50
N ALA A 237 33.39 -12.43 -4.35
CA ALA A 237 32.43 -11.34 -4.44
C ALA A 237 31.59 -11.22 -3.16
N LEU A 238 31.20 -12.35 -2.56
CA LEU A 238 30.46 -12.36 -1.32
C LEU A 238 31.29 -11.76 -0.18
N GLU A 239 32.54 -12.20 -0.01
CA GLU A 239 33.45 -11.69 1.01
C GLU A 239 33.72 -10.19 0.83
N LEU A 240 34.09 -9.78 -0.39
CA LEU A 240 34.33 -8.38 -0.72
C LEU A 240 33.07 -7.54 -0.48
N GLY A 241 31.92 -7.98 -0.98
CA GLY A 241 30.69 -7.21 -0.90
C GLY A 241 30.14 -7.10 0.52
N LEU A 242 30.35 -8.10 1.39
CA LEU A 242 30.01 -8.00 2.82
C LEU A 242 30.97 -7.05 3.55
N SER A 243 32.28 -7.16 3.32
CA SER A 243 33.27 -6.28 3.98
C SER A 243 33.10 -4.80 3.60
N LYS A 244 32.69 -4.52 2.37
CA LYS A 244 32.39 -3.17 1.88
C LYS A 244 30.96 -2.73 2.17
N GLY A 245 30.14 -3.60 2.77
CA GLY A 245 28.72 -3.36 3.01
C GLY A 245 27.89 -3.15 1.73
N VAL A 246 28.38 -3.57 0.57
CA VAL A 246 27.75 -3.42 -0.74
C VAL A 246 26.65 -4.46 -0.96
N ILE A 247 26.71 -5.62 -0.28
CA ILE A 247 25.74 -6.71 -0.43
C ILE A 247 24.62 -6.62 0.62
N ILE A 248 23.38 -6.84 0.17
CA ILE A 248 22.22 -7.11 1.02
C ILE A 248 21.66 -8.48 0.63
N ASP A 249 21.71 -9.44 1.55
CA ASP A 249 21.18 -10.78 1.30
C ASP A 249 19.68 -10.83 1.62
N ARG A 250 18.85 -11.15 0.62
CA ARG A 250 17.39 -11.34 0.73
C ARG A 250 16.94 -12.68 0.15
N ARG A 251 17.84 -13.66 0.07
CA ARG A 251 17.53 -15.02 -0.37
C ARG A 251 16.63 -15.76 0.60
#